data_AF-A0A973QXT2-F1
#
_entry.id   AF-A0A973QXT2-F1
#
_cell.length_a   1.000
_cell.length_b   1.000
_cell.length_c   1.000
_cell.angle_alpha   90.00
_cell.angle_beta   90.00
_cell.angle_gamma   90.00
#
_symmetry.space_group_name_H-M   'P 1'
#
loop_
_entity.id
_entity.type
_entity.pdbx_description
1 polymer ?
#
loop_
_entity_poly.entity_id
_entity_poly.type
_entity_poly.pdbx_seq_one_letter_code
_entity_poly.pdbx_strand_id
1 'polypeptide(L)'
;NADLVNHVNSQAAACPNQRFVLVGYSQGANVVDNSIGISSDGAVVGSPIVATVPAALEPRVAAVLLFGNPIRALGKSITGTYQSRTIDFCAKGDPICENGGTDVLAHLGYTSDADAAAAFAATKI
;
A
#
# COMPACT_ATOMS: atom_id res chain seq x y z
N ASN A 1 -0.80 2.28 12.05
CA ASN A 1 -0.74 1.05 11.23
C ASN A 1 -0.60 -0.25 12.03
N ALA A 2 -0.68 -0.22 13.37
CA ALA A 2 -0.54 -1.43 14.21
C ALA A 2 -1.60 -2.51 13.93
N ASP A 3 -2.84 -2.13 13.64
CA ASP A 3 -3.94 -3.07 13.38
C ASP A 3 -3.65 -4.00 12.19
N LEU A 4 -3.20 -3.47 11.05
CA LEU A 4 -2.85 -4.27 9.87
C LEU A 4 -1.73 -5.29 10.19
N VAL A 5 -0.70 -4.86 10.93
CA VAL A 5 0.40 -5.76 11.33
C VAL A 5 -0.10 -6.86 12.26
N ASN A 6 -0.94 -6.52 13.23
CA ASN A 6 -1.55 -7.50 14.15
C ASN A 6 -2.42 -8.50 13.39
N HIS A 7 -3.21 -8.04 12.41
CA HIS A 7 -4.02 -8.89 11.56
C HIS A 7 -3.16 -9.86 10.74
N VAL A 8 -2.10 -9.39 10.07
CA VAL A 8 -1.17 -10.25 9.32
C VAL A 8 -0.54 -11.31 10.22
N ASN A 9 -0.11 -10.92 11.43
CA ASN A 9 0.45 -11.86 12.40
C ASN A 9 -0.57 -12.91 12.85
N SER A 10 -1.82 -12.51 13.15
CA SER A 10 -2.85 -13.45 13.61
C SER A 10 -3.23 -14.44 12.50
N GLN A 11 -3.35 -13.96 11.27
CA GLN A 11 -3.66 -14.79 10.10
C GLN A 11 -2.51 -15.76 9.80
N ALA A 12 -1.26 -15.29 9.85
CA ALA A 12 -0.10 -16.15 9.63
C ALA A 12 0.05 -17.26 10.69
N ALA A 13 -0.37 -17.00 11.93
CA ALA A 13 -0.40 -18.00 13.00
C ALA A 13 -1.53 -19.03 12.79
N ALA A 14 -2.72 -18.58 12.38
CA ALA A 14 -3.87 -19.44 12.13
C ALA A 14 -3.71 -20.29 10.86
N CYS A 15 -3.03 -19.77 9.84
CA CYS A 15 -2.84 -20.42 8.55
C CYS A 15 -1.36 -20.37 8.15
N PRO A 16 -0.55 -21.38 8.55
CA PRO A 16 0.90 -21.37 8.34
C PRO A 16 1.36 -21.34 6.88
N ASN A 17 0.49 -21.53 5.90
CA ASN A 17 0.83 -21.44 4.47
C ASN A 17 0.15 -20.27 3.76
N GLN A 18 -0.59 -19.42 4.48
CA GLN A 18 -1.29 -18.28 3.89
C GLN A 18 -0.30 -17.28 3.31
N ARG A 19 -0.66 -16.76 2.14
CA ARG A 19 0.01 -15.65 1.48
C ARG A 19 -0.91 -14.44 1.52
N PHE A 20 -0.32 -13.26 1.50
CA PHE A 20 -1.02 -11.99 1.67
C PHE A 20 -0.89 -11.13 0.42
N VAL A 21 -2.00 -10.49 0.07
CA VAL A 21 -2.00 -9.32 -0.80
C VAL A 21 -2.42 -8.16 0.09
N LEU A 22 -1.56 -7.16 0.24
CA LEU A 22 -1.87 -5.96 1.02
C LEU A 22 -2.43 -4.90 0.08
N VAL A 23 -3.58 -4.34 0.42
CA VAL A 23 -4.28 -3.35 -0.40
C VAL A 23 -4.53 -2.09 0.41
N GLY A 24 -4.23 -0.93 -0.17
CA GLY A 24 -4.41 0.36 0.49
C GLY A 24 -4.97 1.42 -0.46
N TYR A 25 -6.03 2.11 -0.04
CA TYR A 25 -6.64 3.23 -0.75
C TYR A 25 -6.51 4.50 0.09
N SER A 26 -6.04 5.62 -0.49
CA SER A 26 -5.92 6.91 0.19
C SER A 26 -5.12 6.78 1.50
N GLN A 27 -5.68 7.15 2.65
CA GLN A 27 -5.07 6.93 3.97
C GLN A 27 -4.70 5.45 4.22
N GLY A 28 -5.46 4.50 3.67
CA GLY A 28 -5.14 3.07 3.75
C GLY A 28 -3.81 2.72 3.07
N ALA A 29 -3.40 3.46 2.03
CA ALA A 29 -2.07 3.28 1.43
C ALA A 29 -0.95 3.66 2.42
N ASN A 30 -1.09 4.77 3.16
CA ASN A 30 -0.15 5.11 4.25
C ASN A 30 -0.08 4.01 5.32
N VAL A 31 -1.21 3.37 5.63
CA VAL A 31 -1.24 2.24 6.57
C VAL A 31 -0.42 1.07 6.04
N VAL A 32 -0.57 0.72 4.76
CA VAL A 32 0.21 -0.35 4.12
C VAL A 32 1.69 0.01 4.06
N ASP A 33 2.05 1.20 3.56
CA ASP A 33 3.42 1.70 3.45
C ASP A 33 4.15 1.60 4.79
N ASN A 34 3.55 2.18 5.84
CA ASN A 34 4.11 2.15 7.18
C ASN A 34 4.28 0.70 7.70
N SER A 35 3.33 -0.19 7.37
CA SER A 35 3.38 -1.59 7.82
C SER A 35 4.47 -2.39 7.14
N ILE A 36 4.94 -1.96 5.97
CA ILE A 36 6.09 -2.56 5.28
C ILE A 36 7.38 -1.76 5.45
N GLY A 37 7.39 -0.79 6.37
CA GLY A 37 8.60 -0.05 6.76
C GLY A 37 8.88 1.21 5.92
N ILE A 38 7.97 1.63 5.05
CA ILE A 38 8.09 2.85 4.26
C ILE A 38 7.32 3.97 4.95
N SER A 39 8.02 5.04 5.33
CA SER A 39 7.42 6.11 6.15
C SER A 39 6.54 7.06 5.33
N SER A 40 5.26 7.12 5.72
CA SER A 40 4.29 8.13 5.28
C SER A 40 4.39 9.47 6.03
N ASP A 41 5.39 9.65 6.90
CA ASP A 41 5.60 10.91 7.59
C ASP A 41 5.76 12.08 6.60
N GLY A 42 5.09 13.18 6.92
CA GLY A 42 4.94 14.37 6.08
C GLY A 42 3.88 14.29 4.97
N ALA A 43 3.28 13.12 4.71
CA ALA A 43 2.25 12.99 3.67
C ALA A 43 0.90 13.50 4.17
N VAL A 44 -0.01 13.83 3.25
CA VAL A 44 -1.40 14.09 3.62
C VAL A 44 -1.94 12.86 4.33
N VAL A 45 -2.58 13.08 5.49
CA VAL A 45 -3.07 12.02 6.40
C VAL A 45 -2.02 10.95 6.74
N GLY A 46 -0.74 11.33 6.71
CA GLY A 46 0.40 10.50 7.11
C GLY A 46 0.47 10.33 8.63
N SER A 47 1.16 9.28 9.07
CA SER A 47 1.39 9.00 10.48
C SER A 47 2.76 8.36 10.69
N PRO A 48 3.35 8.41 11.89
CA PRO A 48 4.55 7.65 12.18
C PRO A 48 4.30 6.14 12.03
N ILE A 49 5.36 5.41 11.75
CA ILE A 49 5.38 3.95 11.80
C ILE A 49 5.34 3.54 13.27
N VAL A 50 4.36 2.71 13.65
CA VAL A 50 4.25 2.17 15.02
C VAL A 50 4.39 0.65 15.09
N ALA A 51 4.37 -0.02 13.94
CA ALA A 51 4.56 -1.46 13.81
C ALA A 51 5.03 -1.78 12.38
N THR A 52 5.66 -2.93 12.17
CA THR A 52 5.99 -3.45 10.83
C THR A 52 5.71 -4.94 10.74
N VAL A 53 5.38 -5.41 9.54
CA VAL A 53 5.30 -6.85 9.25
C VAL A 53 6.66 -7.47 9.56
N PRO A 54 6.72 -8.53 10.41
CA PRO A 54 7.98 -9.18 10.74
C PRO A 54 8.69 -9.69 9.49
N ALA A 55 10.03 -9.62 9.46
CA ALA A 55 10.83 -10.10 8.32
C ALA A 55 10.55 -11.56 7.95
N ALA A 56 10.19 -12.41 8.93
CA ALA A 56 9.80 -13.81 8.68
C ALA A 56 8.52 -13.95 7.84
N LEU A 57 7.64 -12.94 7.83
CA LEU A 57 6.40 -12.90 7.04
C LEU A 57 6.54 -12.13 5.73
N GLU A 58 7.63 -11.38 5.51
CA GLU A 58 7.89 -10.64 4.27
C GLU A 58 7.78 -11.53 3.01
N PRO A 59 8.34 -12.76 2.96
CA PRO A 59 8.20 -13.62 1.79
C PRO A 59 6.75 -14.04 1.51
N ARG A 60 5.85 -13.94 2.50
CA ARG A 60 4.43 -14.30 2.36
C ARG A 60 3.58 -13.17 1.82
N VAL A 61 4.07 -11.93 1.83
CA VAL A 61 3.41 -10.82 1.12
C VAL A 61 3.73 -10.94 -0.37
N ALA A 62 2.76 -11.45 -1.12
CA ALA A 62 2.88 -11.72 -2.54
C ALA A 62 2.78 -10.44 -3.38
N ALA A 63 1.86 -9.54 -3.03
CA ALA A 63 1.65 -8.28 -3.73
C ALA A 63 1.21 -7.16 -2.79
N VAL A 64 1.49 -5.92 -3.21
CA VAL A 64 1.07 -4.68 -2.58
C VAL A 64 0.35 -3.83 -3.64
N LEU A 65 -0.91 -3.49 -3.40
CA LEU A 65 -1.76 -2.76 -4.34
C LEU A 65 -2.17 -1.44 -3.70
N LEU A 66 -1.71 -0.32 -4.25
CA LEU A 66 -1.91 1.00 -3.67
C LEU A 66 -2.69 1.89 -4.64
N PHE A 67 -3.63 2.67 -4.12
CA PHE A 67 -4.50 3.54 -4.89
C PHE A 67 -4.56 4.92 -4.21
N GLY A 68 -4.18 5.96 -4.94
CA GLY A 68 -4.14 7.32 -4.40
C GLY A 68 -3.16 7.45 -3.23
N ASN A 69 -1.97 6.85 -3.35
CA ASN A 69 -1.00 6.76 -2.27
C ASN A 69 -0.40 8.15 -1.91
N PRO A 70 -0.64 8.69 -0.71
CA PRO A 70 -0.22 10.04 -0.35
C PRO A 70 1.31 10.27 -0.37
N ILE A 71 2.13 9.25 -0.16
CA ILE A 71 3.59 9.43 -0.12
C ILE A 71 4.17 9.84 -1.48
N ARG A 72 3.44 9.57 -2.57
CA ARG A 72 3.84 9.94 -3.93
C ARG A 72 3.94 11.45 -4.13
N ALA A 73 3.07 12.22 -3.48
CA ALA A 73 3.12 13.68 -3.52
C ALA A 73 4.42 14.24 -2.91
N LEU A 74 5.10 13.45 -2.07
CA LEU A 74 6.41 13.77 -1.50
C LEU A 74 7.59 13.28 -2.36
N GLY A 75 7.33 12.70 -3.54
CA GLY A 75 8.36 12.04 -4.35
C GLY A 75 8.86 10.72 -3.76
N LYS A 76 8.14 10.14 -2.79
CA LYS A 76 8.47 8.84 -2.21
C LYS A 76 7.76 7.71 -2.98
N SER A 77 8.28 6.49 -2.84
CA SER A 77 7.69 5.27 -3.39
C SER A 77 8.08 4.07 -2.52
N ILE A 78 7.42 2.92 -2.75
CA ILE A 78 7.86 1.67 -2.14
C ILE A 78 9.25 1.27 -2.66
N THR A 79 10.17 0.98 -1.75
CA THR A 79 11.54 0.57 -2.05
C THR A 79 11.86 -0.80 -1.45
N GLY A 80 13.04 -1.34 -1.74
CA GLY A 80 13.51 -2.61 -1.16
C GLY A 80 12.75 -3.82 -1.68
N THR A 81 12.56 -4.84 -0.83
CA THR A 81 12.04 -6.14 -1.27
C THR A 81 10.63 -6.07 -1.86
N TYR A 82 9.80 -5.15 -1.39
CA TYR A 82 8.43 -5.01 -1.85
C TYR A 82 8.31 -4.33 -3.21
N GLN A 83 9.33 -3.60 -3.67
CA GLN A 83 9.27 -2.79 -4.89
C GLN A 83 8.82 -3.61 -6.12
N SER A 84 9.38 -4.81 -6.31
CA SER A 84 9.03 -5.70 -7.43
C SER A 84 7.64 -6.34 -7.33
N ARG A 85 6.98 -6.19 -6.18
CA ARG A 85 5.67 -6.75 -5.82
C ARG A 85 4.62 -5.66 -5.63
N THR A 86 4.94 -4.41 -5.92
CA THR A 86 4.01 -3.28 -5.76
C THR A 86 3.49 -2.80 -7.11
N ILE A 87 2.19 -2.52 -7.15
CA ILE A 87 1.59 -1.62 -8.13
C ILE A 87 0.92 -0.46 -7.38
N ASP A 88 1.19 0.76 -7.82
CA ASP A 88 0.83 1.98 -7.11
C ASP A 88 0.21 2.99 -8.08
N PHE A 89 -1.12 3.08 -8.03
CA PHE A 89 -1.94 3.90 -8.91
C PHE A 89 -2.09 5.31 -8.34
N CYS A 90 -1.81 6.29 -9.20
CA CYS A 90 -2.10 7.69 -8.94
C CYS A 90 -2.72 8.30 -10.20
N ALA A 91 -4.00 8.68 -10.12
CA ALA A 91 -4.73 9.29 -11.21
C ALA A 91 -4.20 10.71 -11.44
N LYS A 92 -4.13 11.13 -12.69
CA LYS A 92 -3.63 12.46 -13.06
C LYS A 92 -4.50 13.53 -12.39
N GLY A 93 -3.84 14.47 -11.70
CA GLY A 93 -4.49 15.57 -11.01
C GLY A 93 -5.06 15.21 -9.64
N ASP A 94 -4.90 13.98 -9.16
CA ASP A 94 -5.31 13.59 -7.80
C ASP A 94 -4.55 14.41 -6.75
N PRO A 95 -5.23 15.26 -5.95
CA PRO A 95 -4.59 16.14 -4.97
C PRO A 95 -3.90 15.42 -3.81
N ILE A 96 -4.16 14.12 -3.62
CA ILE A 96 -3.62 13.33 -2.52
C ILE A 96 -2.25 12.76 -2.87
N CYS A 97 -2.09 12.22 -4.08
CA CYS A 97 -0.88 11.51 -4.49
C CYS A 97 -0.06 12.27 -5.55
N GLU A 98 -0.61 13.33 -6.16
CA GLU A 98 0.09 14.20 -7.10
C GLU A 98 0.33 15.57 -6.45
N ASN A 99 1.59 16.01 -6.39
CA ASN A 99 1.92 17.33 -5.86
C ASN A 99 1.33 18.42 -6.77
N GLY A 100 0.47 19.28 -6.22
CA GLY A 100 -0.25 20.30 -7.00
C GLY A 100 -1.49 19.80 -7.73
N GLY A 101 -1.90 18.54 -7.50
CA GLY A 101 -3.19 18.03 -7.97
C GLY A 101 -4.37 18.84 -7.40
N THR A 102 -5.48 18.90 -8.15
CA THR A 102 -6.68 19.68 -7.78
C THR A 102 -7.99 18.96 -8.08
N ASP A 103 -7.93 17.77 -8.69
CA ASP A 103 -9.10 17.00 -9.10
C ASP A 103 -9.44 15.94 -8.04
N VAL A 104 -10.36 16.28 -7.15
CA VAL A 104 -10.85 15.35 -6.12
C VAL A 104 -11.57 14.15 -6.74
N LEU A 105 -12.20 14.29 -7.91
CA LEU A 105 -12.87 13.16 -8.56
C LEU A 105 -11.86 12.14 -9.07
N ALA A 106 -10.67 12.56 -9.48
CA ALA A 106 -9.56 11.66 -9.79
C ALA A 106 -9.21 10.77 -8.58
N HIS A 107 -9.20 11.33 -7.36
CA HIS A 107 -8.96 10.55 -6.14
C HIS A 107 -10.04 9.51 -5.84
N LEU A 108 -11.28 9.77 -6.25
CA LEU A 108 -12.42 8.87 -6.04
C LEU A 108 -12.57 7.83 -7.17
N GLY A 109 -11.77 7.94 -8.23
CA GLY A 109 -11.95 7.22 -9.49
C GLY A 109 -11.31 5.84 -9.61
N TYR A 110 -10.52 5.38 -8.63
CA TYR A 110 -9.65 4.20 -8.74
C TYR A 110 -10.35 2.84 -8.96
N THR A 111 -11.68 2.80 -8.94
CA THR A 111 -12.43 1.58 -9.32
C THR A 111 -12.08 1.06 -10.72
N SER A 112 -11.69 1.95 -11.65
CA SER A 112 -11.25 1.55 -12.99
C SER A 112 -9.93 0.78 -13.01
N ASP A 113 -9.12 0.88 -11.95
CA ASP A 113 -7.82 0.24 -11.84
C ASP A 113 -7.89 -1.15 -11.18
N ALA A 114 -9.06 -1.55 -10.68
CA ALA A 114 -9.24 -2.79 -9.93
C ALA A 114 -8.85 -4.04 -10.74
N ASP A 115 -9.24 -4.10 -12.02
CA ASP A 115 -8.91 -5.23 -12.90
C ASP A 115 -7.40 -5.32 -13.16
N ALA A 116 -6.74 -4.18 -13.39
CA ALA A 116 -5.29 -4.13 -13.58
C ALA A 116 -4.54 -4.55 -12.30
N ALA A 117 -5.02 -4.11 -11.14
CA ALA A 117 -4.45 -4.48 -9.84
C ALA A 117 -4.61 -5.97 -9.55
N ALA A 118 -5.80 -6.53 -9.83
CA ALA A 118 -6.08 -7.96 -9.67
C ALA A 118 -5.23 -8.81 -10.62
N ALA A 119 -5.11 -8.40 -11.89
CA ALA A 119 -4.25 -9.06 -12.87
C ALA A 119 -2.78 -9.04 -12.41
N PHE A 120 -2.28 -7.90 -11.92
CA PHE A 120 -0.95 -7.80 -11.35
C PHE A 120 -0.75 -8.76 -10.18
N ALA A 121 -1.68 -8.78 -9.21
CA ALA A 121 -1.61 -9.67 -8.06
C ALA A 121 -1.57 -11.15 -8.48
N ALA A 122 -2.37 -11.54 -9.48
CA ALA A 122 -2.39 -12.91 -10.01
C ALA A 122 -1.03 -13.34 -10.58
N THR A 123 -0.21 -12.43 -11.11
CA THR A 123 1.16 -12.75 -11.56
C THR A 123 2.15 -13.01 -10.42
N LYS A 124 1.77 -12.69 -9.17
CA LYS A 124 2.65 -12.82 -8.00
C LYS A 124 2.31 -14.02 -7.13
N ILE A 125 1.18 -14.68 -7.37
CA ILE A 125 0.68 -15.79 -6.56
C ILE A 125 0.97 -17.12 -7.26
#